data_AF-A0A520J9U3-F1
#
_entry.id   AF-A0A520J9U3-F1
#
_cell.length_a   1.000
_cell.length_b   1.000
_cell.length_c   1.000
_cell.angle_alpha   90.00
_cell.angle_beta   90.00
_cell.angle_gamma   90.00
#
_symmetry.space_group_name_H-M   'P 1'
#
loop_
_entity.id
_entity.type
_entity.pdbx_description
1 polymer ?
#
loop_
_entity_poly.entity_id
_entity_poly.type
_entity_poly.pdbx_seq_one_letter_code
_entity_poly.pdbx_strand_id
1 'polypeptide(L)' 'MNFDYSDDQKFLKDEARKFLAAHCGSDRVRAVLDDPAKAYDVDLWKVVGAQGWLGAT' A
#
# COMPACT_ATOMS: atom_id res chain seq x y z
N MET A 1 -17.44 6.02 24.27
CA MET A 1 -17.04 6.24 22.87
C MET A 1 -16.13 5.09 22.48
N ASN A 2 -16.44 4.38 21.38
CA ASN A 2 -15.58 3.30 20.90
C ASN A 2 -14.63 3.87 19.84
N PHE A 3 -13.32 3.70 20.03
CA PHE A 3 -12.27 4.15 19.12
C PHE A 3 -11.58 2.98 18.40
N ASP A 4 -12.07 1.75 18.60
CA ASP A 4 -11.57 0.60 17.87
C ASP A 4 -12.02 0.64 16.41
N TYR A 5 -11.15 0.12 15.55
CA TYR A 5 -11.49 -0.19 14.17
C TYR A 5 -12.61 -1.21 14.08
N SER A 6 -13.43 -1.08 13.04
CA SER A 6 -14.35 -2.16 12.64
C SER A 6 -13.55 -3.39 12.21
N ASP A 7 -14.22 -4.53 12.15
CA ASP A 7 -13.56 -5.77 11.70
C ASP A 7 -13.14 -5.69 10.22
N ASP A 8 -13.90 -4.99 9.38
CA ASP A 8 -13.54 -4.73 7.98
C ASP A 8 -12.28 -3.86 7.88
N GLN A 9 -12.17 -2.83 8.72
CA GLN A 9 -10.98 -1.98 8.76
C GLN A 9 -9.74 -2.76 9.23
N LYS A 10 -9.90 -3.67 10.20
CA LYS A 10 -8.81 -4.57 10.64
C LYS A 10 -8.40 -5.52 9.52
N PHE A 11 -9.37 -6.13 8.84
CA PHE A 11 -9.12 -7.03 7.70
C PHE A 11 -8.36 -6.31 6.58
N LEU A 12 -8.84 -5.12 6.18
CA LEU A 12 -8.21 -4.30 5.16
C LEU A 12 -6.76 -3.97 5.51
N LYS A 13 -6.52 -3.53 6.76
CA LYS A 13 -5.17 -3.22 7.26
C LYS A 13 -4.25 -4.44 7.16
N ASP A 14 -4.73 -5.62 7.52
CA ASP A 14 -3.92 -6.84 7.51
C ASP A 14 -3.59 -7.29 6.08
N GLU A 15 -4.54 -7.22 5.14
CA GLU A 15 -4.31 -7.52 3.73
C GLU A 15 -3.34 -6.52 3.08
N ALA A 16 -3.51 -5.22 3.32
CA ALA A 16 -2.59 -4.20 2.85
C ALA A 16 -1.15 -4.43 3.35
N ARG A 17 -1.00 -4.82 4.62
CA ARG A 17 0.30 -5.13 5.21
C ARG A 17 0.96 -6.33 4.54
N LYS A 18 0.23 -7.43 4.32
CA LYS A 18 0.76 -8.62 3.65
C LYS A 18 1.19 -8.32 2.22
N PHE A 19 0.34 -7.58 1.48
CA PHE A 19 0.63 -7.18 0.11
C PHE A 19 1.92 -6.34 0.03
N LEU A 20 2.03 -5.28 0.84
CA LEU A 20 3.21 -4.42 0.82
C LEU A 20 4.48 -5.17 1.24
N ALA A 21 4.39 -6.09 2.21
CA ALA A 21 5.52 -6.93 2.59
C ALA A 21 6.00 -7.83 1.44
N ALA A 22 5.08 -8.32 0.60
CA ALA A 22 5.40 -9.18 -0.54
C ALA A 22 5.87 -8.39 -1.78
N HIS A 23 5.38 -7.15 -1.97
CA HIS A 23 5.53 -6.42 -3.24
C HIS A 23 6.27 -5.09 -3.13
N CYS A 24 6.63 -4.63 -1.94
CA CYS A 24 7.34 -3.36 -1.70
C CYS A 24 8.67 -3.61 -0.96
N GLY A 25 9.54 -4.43 -1.57
CA GLY A 25 10.88 -4.69 -1.08
C GLY A 25 11.82 -3.48 -1.17
N SER A 26 12.99 -3.59 -0.54
CA SER A 26 13.99 -2.52 -0.52
C SER A 26 14.55 -2.18 -1.91
N ASP A 27 14.55 -3.14 -2.83
CA ASP A 27 14.88 -2.99 -4.24
C ASP A 27 13.92 -2.02 -4.95
N ARG A 28 12.61 -2.19 -4.77
CA ARG A 28 11.59 -1.29 -5.31
C ARG A 28 11.65 0.10 -4.70
N VAL A 29 11.88 0.17 -3.39
CA VAL A 29 12.05 1.46 -2.70
C VAL A 29 13.27 2.21 -3.27
N ARG A 30 14.42 1.54 -3.41
CA ARG A 30 15.61 2.15 -4.02
C ARG A 30 15.41 2.55 -5.46
N ALA A 31 14.69 1.75 -6.25
CA ALA A 31 14.39 2.09 -7.64
C ALA A 31 13.62 3.41 -7.82
N VAL A 32 12.90 3.87 -6.79
CA VAL A 32 12.29 5.20 -6.74
C VAL A 32 13.26 6.23 -6.16
N LEU A 33 13.90 5.95 -5.03
CA LEU A 33 14.78 6.91 -4.34
C LEU A 33 16.03 7.29 -5.14
N ASP A 34 16.57 6.36 -5.92
CA ASP A 34 17.79 6.55 -6.69
C ASP A 34 17.52 7.23 -8.06
N ASP A 35 16.26 7.48 -8.40
CA ASP A 35 15.84 8.13 -9.64
C ASP A 35 15.08 9.42 -9.34
N PRO A 36 15.72 10.61 -9.48
CA PRO A 36 15.08 11.88 -9.17
C PRO A 36 13.89 12.22 -10.09
N ALA A 37 13.72 11.52 -11.22
CA ALA A 37 12.56 11.69 -12.09
C ALA A 37 11.35 10.84 -11.67
N LYS A 38 11.53 9.86 -10.76
CA LYS A 38 10.45 9.00 -10.27
C LYS A 38 9.93 9.50 -8.92
N ALA A 39 8.64 9.84 -8.90
CA ALA A 39 7.95 10.19 -7.65
C ALA A 39 7.46 8.96 -6.87
N TYR A 40 7.15 7.86 -7.55
CA TYR A 40 6.62 6.62 -6.97
C TYR A 40 6.74 5.44 -7.94
N ASP A 41 6.55 4.21 -7.43
CA ASP A 41 6.42 3.01 -8.25
C ASP A 41 5.01 2.94 -8.87
N VAL A 42 4.91 3.30 -10.15
CA VAL A 42 3.65 3.35 -10.90
C VAL A 42 2.92 2.01 -10.91
N ASP A 43 3.64 0.90 -11.00
CA ASP A 43 3.02 -0.42 -11.13
C ASP A 43 2.52 -0.92 -9.77
N LEU A 44 3.25 -0.66 -8.68
CA LEU A 44 2.76 -0.91 -7.34
C LEU A 44 1.45 -0.13 -7.08
N TRP A 45 1.41 1.15 -7.43
CA TRP A 45 0.23 2.01 -7.21
C TRP A 45 -0.98 1.62 -8.05
N LYS A 46 -0.81 1.10 -9.27
CA LYS A 46 -1.91 0.53 -10.05
C LYS A 46 -2.58 -0.63 -9.32
N VAL A 47 -1.79 -1.51 -8.69
CA VAL A 47 -2.36 -2.64 -7.92
C VAL A 47 -3.09 -2.13 -6.69
N VAL A 48 -2.53 -1.18 -5.95
CA VAL A 48 -3.22 -0.54 -4.80
C VAL A 48 -4.57 0.05 -5.21
N GLY A 49 -4.64 0.72 -6.36
CA GLY A 49 -5.89 1.23 -6.94
C GLY A 49 -6.87 0.12 -7.31
N ALA A 50 -6.39 -0.96 -7.95
CA ALA A 50 -7.21 -2.09 -8.34
C ALA A 50 -7.82 -2.85 -7.15
N GLN A 51 -7.16 -2.82 -5.99
CA GLN A 51 -7.69 -3.38 -4.74
C GLN A 51 -8.80 -2.53 -4.09
N GLY A 52 -9.07 -1.34 -4.62
CA GLY A 52 -10.10 -0.43 -4.11
C GLY A 52 -9.71 0.33 -2.83
N TRP A 53 -8.44 0.27 -2.42
CA TRP A 53 -7.99 0.82 -1.13
C TRP A 53 -7.93 2.35 -1.10
N LEU A 54 -7.91 3.01 -2.27
CA LEU A 54 -7.80 4.46 -2.38
C LEU A 54 -9.03 5.23 -1.83
N GLY A 55 -10.14 4.54 -1.62
CA GLY A 55 -11.38 5.11 -1.06
C GLY A 55 -11.72 4.58 0.34
N ALA A 56 -10.82 3.87 1.01
CA ALA A 56 -11.07 3.37 2.36
C ALA A 56 -11.12 4.53 3.38
N THR A 57 -12.16 4.55 4.23
CA THR A 57 -12.42 5.58 5.26
C THR A 57 -12.62 4.98 6.64
#